data_AF-A0A3A8G770-F1
#
_entry.id   AF-A0A3A8G770-F1
#
_cell.length_a   1.000
_cell.length_b   1.000
_cell.length_c   1.000
_cell.angle_alpha   90.00
_cell.angle_beta   90.00
_cell.angle_gamma   90.00
#
_symmetry.space_group_name_H-M   'P 1'
#
loop_
_entity.id
_entity.type
_entity.pdbx_description
1 polymer ?
#
loop_
_entity_poly.entity_id
_entity_poly.type
_entity_poly.pdbx_seq_one_letter_code
_entity_poly.pdbx_strand_id
1 'polypeptide(L)'
;MQFSFAKDQTQEISKSCLKDYPVAAGDTDAELINFYNQLCDKGNRKNDVLKQELSLKIAQRYQGLGYNLKALEVINQLRSQNVSSRELTDVTFLAGVSIAQNALNQMRSTELRSLTETSYAPAKQLAETIRFAQPTVEKPLESEDESFKSKSNKSSKSSLKSTTQSKRNKSTVSADKPSKPKTVAKTTATVKKEQPAVKSAPAHSGSSPFASLNK
;
A
#
# COMPACT_ATOMS: atom_id res chain seq x y z
N MET A 1 33.93 -45.40 11.54
CA MET A 1 32.65 -44.66 11.60
C MET A 1 32.59 -43.77 10.38
N GLN A 2 31.64 -44.05 9.48
CA GLN A 2 31.51 -43.36 8.20
C GLN A 2 30.43 -42.30 8.38
N PHE A 3 30.82 -41.03 8.43
CA PHE A 3 29.87 -39.92 8.51
C PHE A 3 29.34 -39.67 7.09
N SER A 4 28.16 -40.21 6.81
CA SER A 4 27.36 -39.80 5.66
C SER A 4 26.87 -38.38 5.91
N PHE A 5 27.55 -37.40 5.31
CA PHE A 5 26.98 -36.07 5.14
C PHE A 5 25.86 -36.19 4.11
N ALA A 6 24.61 -36.27 4.58
CA ALA A 6 23.48 -35.93 3.74
C ALA A 6 23.74 -34.52 3.21
N LYS A 7 23.77 -34.36 1.88
CA LYS A 7 23.68 -33.04 1.27
C LYS A 7 22.37 -32.44 1.78
N ASP A 8 22.46 -31.56 2.77
CA ASP A 8 21.46 -30.52 2.95
C ASP A 8 21.37 -29.84 1.58
N GLN A 9 20.34 -30.19 0.81
CA GLN A 9 19.97 -29.37 -0.32
C GLN A 9 19.45 -28.09 0.32
N THR A 10 20.34 -27.12 0.54
CA THR A 10 19.92 -25.74 0.67
C THR A 10 19.02 -25.48 -0.53
N GLN A 11 17.74 -25.39 -0.24
CA GLN A 11 16.73 -25.16 -1.26
C GLN A 11 17.04 -23.75 -1.76
N GLU A 12 17.55 -23.64 -2.98
CA GLU A 12 17.99 -22.37 -3.55
C GLU A 12 17.11 -22.04 -4.76
N ILE A 13 16.93 -20.74 -5.01
CA ILE A 13 16.18 -20.28 -6.17
C ILE A 13 17.04 -20.51 -7.41
N SER A 14 16.49 -21.21 -8.41
CA SER A 14 17.22 -21.52 -9.63
C SER A 14 17.74 -20.26 -10.34
N LYS A 15 18.94 -20.32 -10.92
CA LYS A 15 19.55 -19.19 -11.65
C LYS A 15 18.68 -18.67 -12.80
N SER A 16 17.90 -19.53 -13.44
CA SER A 16 16.94 -19.12 -14.47
C SER A 16 15.79 -18.29 -13.88
N CYS A 17 15.30 -18.66 -12.70
CA CYS A 17 14.24 -17.94 -12.01
C CYS A 17 14.69 -16.53 -11.61
N LEU A 18 15.94 -16.40 -11.13
CA LEU A 18 16.53 -15.09 -10.78
C LEU A 18 16.69 -14.14 -11.97
N LYS A 19 16.70 -14.64 -13.22
CA LYS A 19 16.69 -13.78 -14.41
C LYS A 19 15.34 -13.10 -14.60
N ASP A 20 14.26 -13.83 -14.32
CA ASP A 20 12.89 -13.32 -14.44
C ASP A 20 12.48 -12.53 -13.19
N TYR A 21 13.03 -12.89 -12.03
CA TYR A 21 12.74 -12.30 -10.72
C TYR A 21 14.01 -11.82 -10.00
N PRO A 22 14.62 -10.71 -10.43
CA PRO A 22 15.88 -10.21 -9.86
C PRO A 22 15.77 -9.80 -8.39
N VAL A 23 14.58 -9.36 -7.94
CA VAL A 23 14.31 -8.98 -6.54
C VAL A 23 14.58 -10.14 -5.55
N ALA A 24 14.50 -11.39 -6.02
CA ALA A 24 14.71 -12.59 -5.22
C ALA A 24 16.19 -12.92 -4.95
N ALA A 25 17.12 -12.15 -5.53
CA ALA A 25 18.54 -12.38 -5.34
C ALA A 25 18.93 -12.23 -3.86
N GLY A 26 19.67 -13.22 -3.36
CA GLY A 26 20.16 -13.26 -1.97
C GLY A 26 19.12 -13.69 -0.93
N ASP A 27 17.92 -14.11 -1.35
CA ASP A 27 16.91 -14.62 -0.41
C ASP A 27 17.34 -15.97 0.19
N THR A 28 17.12 -16.11 1.49
CA THR A 28 17.45 -17.32 2.27
C THR A 28 16.24 -17.89 3.01
N ASP A 29 15.11 -17.18 2.99
CA ASP A 29 13.88 -17.61 3.64
C ASP A 29 13.22 -18.77 2.89
N ALA A 30 12.96 -19.87 3.59
CA ALA A 30 12.46 -21.11 3.00
C ALA A 30 11.09 -20.94 2.31
N GLU A 31 10.20 -20.10 2.86
CA GLU A 31 8.90 -19.81 2.24
C GLU A 31 9.06 -19.00 0.94
N LEU A 32 9.90 -17.95 0.95
CA LEU A 32 10.21 -17.19 -0.26
C LEU A 32 10.79 -18.08 -1.35
N ILE A 33 11.78 -18.91 -1.01
CA ILE A 33 12.38 -19.86 -1.95
C ILE A 33 11.31 -20.78 -2.54
N ASN A 34 10.42 -21.32 -1.71
CA ASN A 34 9.34 -22.19 -2.17
C ASN A 34 8.38 -21.46 -3.13
N PHE A 35 7.96 -20.23 -2.81
CA PHE A 35 7.09 -19.45 -3.69
C PHE A 35 7.75 -19.15 -5.03
N TYR A 36 9.03 -18.76 -5.05
CA TYR A 36 9.75 -18.51 -6.29
C TYR A 36 9.95 -19.79 -7.11
N ASN A 37 10.21 -20.93 -6.48
CA ASN A 37 10.30 -22.21 -7.17
C ASN A 37 8.96 -22.60 -7.82
N GLN A 38 7.83 -22.37 -7.16
CA GLN A 38 6.51 -22.58 -7.74
C GLN A 38 6.22 -21.61 -8.90
N LEU A 39 6.64 -20.35 -8.77
CA LEU A 39 6.45 -19.31 -9.77
C LEU A 39 7.23 -19.61 -11.06
N CYS A 40 8.41 -20.19 -10.91
CA CYS A 40 9.33 -20.50 -12.00
C CYS A 40 9.17 -21.91 -12.58
N ASP A 41 8.31 -22.74 -11.98
CA ASP A 41 7.97 -24.05 -12.52
C ASP A 41 7.35 -23.95 -13.91
N LYS A 42 7.83 -24.78 -14.83
CA LYS A 42 7.39 -24.83 -16.24
C LYS A 42 5.88 -25.07 -16.34
N GLY A 43 5.31 -25.87 -15.43
CA GLY A 43 3.87 -26.14 -15.39
C GLY A 43 3.01 -24.90 -15.09
N ASN A 44 3.56 -23.94 -14.33
CA ASN A 44 2.84 -22.78 -13.83
C ASN A 44 3.03 -21.52 -14.70
N ARG A 45 3.94 -21.55 -15.68
CA ARG A 45 4.29 -20.40 -16.53
C ARG A 45 3.15 -19.76 -17.29
N LYS A 46 2.04 -20.46 -17.53
CA LYS A 46 0.87 -19.92 -18.26
C LYS A 46 -0.30 -19.56 -17.33
N ASN A 47 -0.19 -19.83 -16.03
CA ASN A 47 -1.26 -19.59 -15.08
C ASN A 47 -1.05 -18.21 -14.42
N ASP A 48 -1.57 -17.16 -15.05
CA ASP A 48 -1.37 -15.80 -14.55
C ASP A 48 -2.07 -15.55 -13.20
N VAL A 49 -3.20 -16.22 -12.93
CA VAL A 49 -3.88 -16.13 -11.63
C VAL A 49 -2.98 -16.66 -10.51
N LEU A 50 -2.38 -17.83 -10.71
CA LEU A 50 -1.47 -18.43 -9.73
C LEU A 50 -0.19 -17.60 -9.55
N LYS A 51 0.34 -17.01 -10.63
CA LYS A 51 1.49 -16.08 -10.52
C LYS A 51 1.15 -14.86 -9.68
N GLN A 52 -0.04 -14.29 -9.87
CA GLN A 52 -0.50 -13.13 -9.12
C GLN A 52 -0.67 -13.47 -7.64
N GLU A 53 -1.28 -14.62 -7.34
CA GLU A 53 -1.44 -15.12 -5.97
C GLU A 53 -0.09 -15.36 -5.28
N LEU A 54 0.84 -16.04 -5.96
CA LEU A 54 2.19 -16.29 -5.43
C LEU A 54 2.96 -14.98 -5.22
N SER A 55 2.87 -14.04 -6.16
CA SER A 55 3.52 -12.74 -6.03
C SER A 55 2.96 -11.95 -4.84
N LEU A 56 1.66 -12.05 -4.57
CA LEU A 56 1.05 -11.44 -3.39
C LEU A 56 1.58 -12.07 -2.09
N LYS A 57 1.68 -13.41 -2.02
CA LYS A 57 2.26 -14.12 -0.87
C LYS A 57 3.74 -13.76 -0.66
N ILE A 58 4.50 -13.61 -1.74
CA ILE A 58 5.90 -13.14 -1.70
C ILE A 58 5.96 -11.72 -1.12
N ALA A 59 5.12 -10.80 -1.60
CA ALA A 59 5.08 -9.44 -1.07
C ALA A 59 4.73 -9.39 0.43
N GLN A 60 3.75 -10.19 0.85
CA GLN A 60 3.38 -10.35 2.27
C GLN A 60 4.55 -10.88 3.09
N ARG A 61 5.24 -11.93 2.60
CA ARG A 61 6.38 -12.53 3.28
C ARG A 61 7.54 -11.54 3.41
N TYR A 62 7.88 -10.81 2.34
CA TYR A 62 8.89 -9.74 2.41
C TYR A 62 8.53 -8.67 3.45
N GLN A 63 7.27 -8.23 3.49
CA GLN A 63 6.83 -7.26 4.49
C GLN A 63 6.93 -7.82 5.91
N GLY A 64 6.52 -9.06 6.14
CA GLY A 64 6.65 -9.74 7.43
C GLY A 64 8.09 -9.93 7.90
N LEU A 65 9.03 -10.09 6.97
CA LEU A 65 10.48 -10.18 7.25
C LEU A 65 11.15 -8.79 7.37
N GLY A 66 10.42 -7.69 7.16
CA GLY A 66 10.96 -6.33 7.19
C GLY A 66 11.70 -5.91 5.92
N TYR A 67 11.70 -6.72 4.87
CA TYR A 67 12.22 -6.40 3.53
C TYR A 67 11.25 -5.51 2.74
N ASN A 68 10.88 -4.38 3.34
CA ASN A 68 9.80 -3.50 2.87
C ASN A 68 10.02 -2.96 1.45
N LEU A 69 11.27 -2.69 1.05
CA LEU A 69 11.57 -2.24 -0.31
C LEU A 69 11.34 -3.35 -1.34
N LYS A 70 11.76 -4.60 -1.05
CA LYS A 70 11.48 -5.75 -1.91
C LYS A 70 9.97 -6.02 -2.01
N ALA A 71 9.24 -5.89 -0.90
CA ALA A 71 7.78 -6.01 -0.89
C ALA A 71 7.12 -4.99 -1.83
N LEU A 72 7.52 -3.71 -1.75
CA LEU A 72 6.99 -2.67 -2.62
C LEU A 72 7.35 -2.88 -4.10
N GLU A 73 8.52 -3.41 -4.40
CA GLU A 73 8.91 -3.75 -5.77
C GLU A 73 7.97 -4.79 -6.39
N VAL A 74 7.71 -5.89 -5.66
CA VAL A 74 6.77 -6.93 -6.11
C VAL A 74 5.35 -6.37 -6.27
N ILE A 75 4.90 -5.52 -5.35
CA ILE A 75 3.59 -4.87 -5.46
C ILE A 75 3.51 -3.96 -6.69
N ASN A 76 4.56 -3.19 -6.98
CA ASN A 76 4.59 -2.33 -8.18
C ASN A 76 4.50 -3.17 -9.47
N GLN A 77 5.15 -4.34 -9.50
CA GLN A 77 5.01 -5.28 -10.61
C GLN A 77 3.57 -5.79 -10.75
N LEU A 78 2.89 -6.11 -9.65
CA LEU A 78 1.48 -6.52 -9.67
C LEU A 78 0.55 -5.39 -10.14
N ARG A 79 0.75 -4.15 -9.66
CA ARG A 79 -0.03 -3.00 -10.13
C ARG A 79 0.20 -2.71 -11.60
N SER A 80 1.41 -2.91 -12.12
CA SER A 80 1.70 -2.77 -13.57
C SER A 80 0.92 -3.78 -14.43
N GLN A 81 0.48 -4.88 -13.84
CA GLN A 81 -0.38 -5.89 -14.45
C GLN A 81 -1.88 -5.63 -14.21
N ASN A 82 -2.24 -4.43 -13.72
CA ASN A 82 -3.60 -4.04 -13.31
C ASN A 82 -4.20 -4.90 -12.19
N VAL A 83 -3.37 -5.51 -11.35
CA VAL A 83 -3.84 -6.24 -10.16
C VAL A 83 -4.06 -5.24 -9.02
N SER A 84 -5.25 -5.26 -8.45
CA SER A 84 -5.61 -4.48 -7.27
C SER A 84 -6.37 -5.37 -6.29
N SER A 85 -5.95 -5.36 -5.03
CA SER A 85 -6.61 -6.11 -3.96
C SER A 85 -6.47 -5.37 -2.63
N ARG A 86 -7.30 -5.75 -1.65
CA ARG A 86 -7.22 -5.22 -0.30
C ARG A 86 -5.86 -5.55 0.32
N GLU A 87 -5.40 -6.78 0.14
CA GLU A 87 -4.13 -7.28 0.64
C GLU A 87 -2.95 -6.49 0.06
N LEU A 88 -2.99 -6.13 -1.23
CA LEU A 88 -1.96 -5.27 -1.82
C LEU A 88 -1.90 -3.90 -1.14
N THR A 89 -3.05 -3.33 -0.80
CA THR A 89 -3.14 -2.05 -0.11
C THR A 89 -2.62 -2.17 1.32
N ASP A 90 -3.01 -3.24 2.03
CA ASP A 90 -2.57 -3.54 3.38
C ASP A 90 -1.04 -3.70 3.44
N VAL A 91 -0.45 -4.52 2.55
CA VAL A 91 1.00 -4.71 2.49
C VAL A 91 1.73 -3.42 2.09
N THR A 92 1.19 -2.65 1.12
CA THR A 92 1.76 -1.34 0.74
C THR A 92 1.80 -0.40 1.95
N PHE A 93 0.70 -0.32 2.70
CA PHE A 93 0.59 0.53 3.86
C PHE A 93 1.55 0.09 4.97
N LEU A 94 1.57 -1.19 5.32
CA LEU A 94 2.46 -1.74 6.36
C LEU A 94 3.95 -1.56 6.00
N ALA A 95 4.31 -1.76 4.74
CA ALA A 95 5.67 -1.52 4.25
C ALA A 95 6.04 -0.03 4.34
N GLY A 96 5.12 0.86 3.93
CA GLY A 96 5.31 2.31 4.03
C GLY A 96 5.48 2.79 5.48
N VAL A 97 4.64 2.30 6.39
CA VAL A 97 4.74 2.59 7.84
C VAL A 97 6.09 2.14 8.38
N SER A 98 6.53 0.94 8.04
CA SER A 98 7.81 0.40 8.51
C SER A 98 9.01 1.20 8.00
N ILE A 99 8.98 1.64 6.74
CA ILE A 99 10.01 2.51 6.15
C ILE A 99 10.02 3.88 6.86
N ALA A 100 8.86 4.51 7.01
CA ALA A 100 8.73 5.80 7.68
C ALA A 100 9.21 5.74 9.14
N GLN A 101 8.85 4.67 9.85
CA GLN A 101 9.29 4.44 11.22
C GLN A 101 10.80 4.24 11.31
N ASN A 102 11.39 3.46 10.40
CA ASN A 102 12.85 3.26 10.36
C ASN A 102 13.58 4.59 10.11
N ALA A 103 13.14 5.38 9.12
CA ALA A 103 13.70 6.70 8.85
C ALA A 103 13.56 7.64 10.05
N LEU A 104 12.40 7.65 10.71
CA LEU A 104 12.18 8.45 11.92
C LEU A 104 13.08 8.02 13.08
N ASN A 105 13.29 6.71 13.25
CA ASN A 105 14.23 6.18 14.22
C ASN A 105 15.65 6.64 13.90
N GLN A 106 16.12 6.54 12.65
CA GLN A 106 17.45 7.03 12.26
C GLN A 106 17.63 8.53 12.54
N MET A 107 16.62 9.34 12.18
CA MET A 107 16.64 10.78 12.47
C MET A 107 16.77 11.07 13.96
N ARG A 108 16.10 10.30 14.80
CA ARG A 108 16.07 10.51 16.26
C ARG A 108 17.26 9.91 17.00
N SER A 109 17.71 8.71 16.63
CA SER A 109 18.73 7.96 17.36
C SER A 109 20.14 8.18 16.82
N THR A 110 20.27 8.40 15.50
CA THR A 110 21.57 8.48 14.83
C THR A 110 21.91 9.92 14.48
N GLU A 111 20.96 10.65 13.88
CA GLU A 111 21.15 12.05 13.50
C GLU A 111 20.80 13.03 14.63
N LEU A 112 20.17 12.56 15.71
CA LEU A 112 19.76 13.33 16.90
C LEU A 112 18.98 14.62 16.57
N ARG A 113 18.14 14.58 15.53
CA ARG A 113 17.37 15.74 15.07
C ARG A 113 15.86 15.52 15.10
N SER A 114 15.13 16.63 15.20
CA SER A 114 13.68 16.64 15.02
C SER A 114 13.29 16.61 13.54
N LEU A 115 12.00 16.38 13.29
CA LEU A 115 11.40 16.65 12.00
C LEU A 115 11.45 18.16 11.71
N THR A 116 11.63 18.49 10.44
CA THR A 116 11.50 19.85 9.89
C THR A 116 10.03 20.18 9.64
N GLU A 117 9.71 21.46 9.40
CA GLU A 117 8.35 21.86 9.03
C GLU A 117 7.82 21.08 7.80
N THR A 118 8.69 20.89 6.80
CA THR A 118 8.38 20.16 5.56
C THR A 118 8.09 18.67 5.76
N SER A 119 8.69 18.04 6.78
CA SER A 119 8.49 16.61 7.08
C SER A 119 7.46 16.37 8.18
N TYR A 120 7.27 17.34 9.08
CA TYR A 120 6.32 17.27 10.17
C TYR A 120 4.87 17.39 9.69
N ALA A 121 4.56 18.35 8.81
CA ALA A 121 3.20 18.54 8.30
C ALA A 121 2.59 17.26 7.66
N PRO A 122 3.25 16.58 6.71
CA PRO A 122 2.72 15.34 6.14
C PRO A 122 2.69 14.18 7.16
N ALA A 123 3.67 14.10 8.07
CA ALA A 123 3.67 13.07 9.11
C ALA A 123 2.49 13.23 10.08
N LYS A 124 2.17 14.47 10.48
CA LYS A 124 1.02 14.79 11.32
C LYS A 124 -0.30 14.43 10.62
N GLN A 125 -0.46 14.81 9.36
CA GLN A 125 -1.65 14.46 8.57
C GLN A 125 -1.86 12.94 8.49
N LEU A 126 -0.78 12.18 8.24
CA LEU A 126 -0.84 10.72 8.23
C LEU A 126 -1.28 10.16 9.59
N ALA A 127 -0.68 10.64 10.69
CA ALA A 127 -1.02 10.20 12.04
C ALA A 127 -2.49 10.47 12.40
N GLU A 128 -3.02 11.64 12.03
CA GLU A 128 -4.43 11.99 12.22
C GLU A 128 -5.33 11.08 11.37
N THR A 129 -4.99 10.86 10.10
CA THR A 129 -5.76 9.98 9.20
C THR A 129 -5.81 8.55 9.73
N ILE A 130 -4.69 8.02 10.24
CA ILE A 130 -4.63 6.71 10.89
C ILE A 130 -5.53 6.67 12.12
N ARG A 131 -5.51 7.73 12.96
CA ARG A 131 -6.39 7.83 14.14
C ARG A 131 -7.86 7.77 13.75
N PHE A 132 -8.26 8.43 12.66
CA PHE A 132 -9.65 8.38 12.17
C PHE A 132 -10.01 7.04 11.55
N ALA A 133 -9.05 6.29 11.03
CA ALA A 133 -9.24 4.96 10.47
C ALA A 133 -9.22 3.82 11.50
N GLN A 134 -9.22 4.14 12.81
CA GLN A 134 -9.26 3.14 13.86
C GLN A 134 -10.52 2.27 13.73
N PRO A 135 -10.42 0.95 13.96
CA PRO A 135 -11.59 0.09 14.00
C PRO A 135 -12.57 0.61 15.05
N THR A 136 -13.84 0.79 14.66
CA THR A 136 -14.90 1.07 15.62
C THR A 136 -15.05 -0.15 16.51
N VAL A 137 -14.61 -0.06 17.76
CA VAL A 137 -14.96 -1.06 18.77
C VAL A 137 -16.48 -0.94 18.94
N GLU A 138 -17.22 -1.85 18.31
CA GLU A 138 -18.63 -2.09 18.61
C GLU A 138 -18.69 -2.42 20.10
N LYS A 139 -18.99 -1.41 20.92
CA LYS A 139 -19.22 -1.58 22.34
C LYS A 139 -20.42 -2.54 22.44
N PRO A 140 -20.31 -3.71 23.09
CA PRO A 140 -21.48 -4.55 23.31
C PRO A 140 -22.54 -3.67 23.98
N LEU A 141 -23.70 -3.55 23.37
CA LEU A 141 -24.87 -2.99 24.03
C LEU A 141 -25.16 -3.93 25.19
N GLU A 142 -24.65 -3.60 26.38
CA GLU A 142 -25.17 -4.15 27.62
C GLU A 142 -26.65 -3.81 27.61
N SER A 143 -27.47 -4.84 27.44
CA SER A 143 -28.92 -4.76 27.59
C SER A 143 -29.20 -4.21 28.99
N GLU A 144 -29.70 -2.97 29.03
CA GLU A 144 -30.27 -2.38 30.24
C GLU A 144 -31.47 -3.25 30.62
N ASP A 145 -31.25 -4.17 31.56
CA ASP A 145 -32.31 -4.98 32.15
C ASP A 145 -33.17 -4.06 33.02
N GLU A 146 -34.32 -3.70 32.46
CA GLU A 146 -35.43 -2.99 33.11
C GLU A 146 -35.95 -3.80 34.32
N SER A 147 -35.34 -3.62 35.48
CA SER A 147 -36.00 -3.84 36.77
C SER A 147 -35.18 -3.28 37.91
N PHE A 148 -35.66 -2.19 38.53
CA PHE A 148 -36.12 -2.23 39.92
C PHE A 148 -36.96 -0.99 40.26
N LYS A 149 -38.10 -1.26 40.88
CA LYS A 149 -39.21 -0.38 41.22
C LYS A 149 -38.90 0.66 42.31
N SER A 150 -39.23 1.92 41.99
CA SER A 150 -40.04 2.91 42.73
C SER A 150 -39.91 3.16 44.26
N LYS A 151 -39.74 4.46 44.60
CA LYS A 151 -40.44 5.33 45.61
C LYS A 151 -39.46 6.46 46.03
N SER A 152 -39.78 7.73 46.26
CA SER A 152 -41.02 8.46 46.52
C SER A 152 -40.78 9.98 46.36
N ASN A 153 -41.79 10.66 45.80
CA ASN A 153 -42.18 12.09 45.82
C ASN A 153 -41.41 13.11 46.70
N LYS A 154 -41.13 14.29 46.10
CA LYS A 154 -41.67 15.57 46.62
C LYS A 154 -41.81 16.62 45.52
N SER A 155 -43.07 17.02 45.28
CA SER A 155 -43.49 18.10 44.39
C SER A 155 -43.21 19.49 44.99
N SER A 156 -42.88 20.47 44.15
CA SER A 156 -43.28 21.87 44.34
C SER A 156 -43.53 22.51 42.98
N LYS A 157 -44.77 22.95 42.80
CA LYS A 157 -45.37 23.58 41.62
C LYS A 157 -44.78 24.97 41.35
N SER A 158 -44.62 25.30 40.07
CA SER A 158 -44.98 26.62 39.55
C SER A 158 -45.30 26.52 38.05
N SER A 159 -46.60 26.56 37.74
CA SER A 159 -47.18 26.89 36.42
C SER A 159 -46.71 28.29 35.98
N LEU A 160 -46.60 28.66 34.69
CA LEU A 160 -47.71 29.06 33.82
C LEU A 160 -47.29 29.03 32.33
N LYS A 161 -47.92 28.12 31.57
CA LYS A 161 -48.62 28.28 30.28
C LYS A 161 -48.25 29.44 29.32
N SER A 162 -47.85 29.11 28.09
CA SER A 162 -48.69 29.40 26.90
C SER A 162 -48.22 28.66 25.62
N THR A 163 -49.16 27.92 25.05
CA THR A 163 -49.37 27.44 23.67
C THR A 163 -49.12 28.59 22.65
N THR A 164 -48.72 28.46 21.37
CA THR A 164 -49.22 27.63 20.25
C THR A 164 -48.43 27.95 18.96
N GLN A 165 -48.49 27.03 17.98
CA GLN A 165 -48.36 27.19 16.51
C GLN A 165 -47.02 26.82 15.82
N SER A 166 -46.91 25.52 15.52
CA SER A 166 -46.21 25.00 14.34
C SER A 166 -46.85 25.53 13.05
N LYS A 167 -46.05 26.15 12.17
CA LYS A 167 -46.39 26.32 10.75
C LYS A 167 -45.61 25.33 9.90
N ARG A 168 -46.40 24.51 9.24
CA ARG A 168 -46.11 23.51 8.22
C ARG A 168 -45.74 24.23 6.91
N ASN A 169 -44.55 23.98 6.37
CA ASN A 169 -44.28 24.26 4.95
C ASN A 169 -44.09 22.95 4.19
N LYS A 170 -45.08 22.68 3.34
CA LYS A 170 -45.15 21.66 2.30
C LYS A 170 -44.71 22.34 1.00
N SER A 171 -43.73 21.80 0.29
CA SER A 171 -43.46 22.05 -1.14
C SER A 171 -42.56 20.91 -1.62
N THR A 172 -43.14 19.83 -2.16
CA THR A 172 -43.28 19.53 -3.60
C THR A 172 -41.99 19.08 -4.27
N VAL A 173 -41.95 17.75 -4.41
CA VAL A 173 -41.26 16.92 -5.39
C VAL A 173 -41.01 17.63 -6.72
N SER A 174 -39.78 17.56 -7.23
CA SER A 174 -39.51 17.37 -8.65
C SER A 174 -38.23 16.55 -8.80
N ALA A 175 -38.40 15.44 -9.50
CA ALA A 175 -37.36 14.50 -9.89
C ALA A 175 -36.68 15.03 -11.14
N ASP A 176 -35.34 14.96 -11.19
CA ASP A 176 -34.61 14.99 -12.45
C ASP A 176 -33.63 13.82 -12.50
N LYS A 177 -33.86 12.96 -13.50
CA LYS A 177 -33.02 11.81 -13.87
C LYS A 177 -31.93 12.28 -14.84
N PRO A 178 -30.82 11.53 -14.97
CA PRO A 178 -29.59 11.98 -15.61
C PRO A 178 -29.66 11.88 -17.13
N SER A 179 -29.12 12.90 -17.81
CA SER A 179 -28.92 12.90 -19.25
C SER A 179 -27.49 12.50 -19.62
N LYS A 180 -27.42 11.55 -20.56
CA LYS A 180 -26.24 10.89 -21.15
C LYS A 180 -25.25 11.88 -21.80
N PRO A 181 -23.93 11.61 -21.78
CA PRO A 181 -23.01 12.23 -22.73
C PRO A 181 -23.11 11.56 -24.11
N LYS A 182 -23.31 12.38 -25.16
CA LYS A 182 -23.35 11.98 -26.57
C LYS A 182 -21.93 11.79 -27.13
N THR A 183 -21.75 10.69 -27.83
CA THR A 183 -20.70 10.41 -28.81
C THR A 183 -20.94 11.21 -30.11
N VAL A 184 -19.93 11.93 -30.62
CA VAL A 184 -19.77 12.34 -32.04
C VAL A 184 -18.26 12.50 -32.27
N ALA A 185 -17.57 11.51 -32.85
CA ALA A 185 -17.25 11.31 -34.27
C ALA A 185 -16.01 12.07 -34.80
N LYS A 186 -14.93 11.29 -34.94
CA LYS A 186 -14.07 11.09 -36.12
C LYS A 186 -13.85 12.29 -37.07
N THR A 187 -12.60 12.75 -37.13
CA THR A 187 -12.02 13.28 -38.37
C THR A 187 -10.57 12.80 -38.52
N THR A 188 -10.30 12.29 -39.70
CA THR A 188 -9.06 11.74 -40.25
C THR A 188 -8.13 12.85 -40.75
N ALA A 189 -6.82 12.76 -40.45
CA ALA A 189 -5.71 13.16 -41.32
C ALA A 189 -4.38 12.70 -40.68
N THR A 190 -3.80 11.58 -41.13
CA THR A 190 -2.62 11.48 -42.01
C THR A 190 -1.37 12.29 -41.63
N VAL A 191 -0.36 11.54 -41.17
CA VAL A 191 1.06 11.55 -41.59
C VAL A 191 1.83 12.88 -41.49
N LYS A 192 2.78 12.94 -40.55
CA LYS A 192 4.20 13.09 -40.92
C LYS A 192 5.14 12.53 -39.85
N LYS A 193 5.85 11.49 -40.27
CA LYS A 193 7.04 10.90 -39.66
C LYS A 193 8.21 11.80 -40.04
N GLU A 194 8.96 12.30 -39.07
CA GLU A 194 10.27 12.89 -39.34
C GLU A 194 11.27 12.39 -38.29
N GLN A 195 12.12 11.48 -38.75
CA GLN A 195 13.33 11.01 -38.12
C GLN A 195 14.45 11.36 -39.10
N PRO A 196 15.58 11.90 -38.61
CA PRO A 196 16.88 11.43 -39.09
C PRO A 196 17.73 11.02 -37.87
N ALA A 197 18.16 9.76 -37.78
CA ALA A 197 19.38 9.22 -38.39
C ALA A 197 20.64 9.44 -37.53
N VAL A 198 20.99 8.37 -36.82
CA VAL A 198 22.31 7.82 -36.51
C VAL A 198 23.53 8.66 -36.91
N LYS A 199 24.44 8.92 -35.95
CA LYS A 199 25.89 8.65 -36.11
C LYS A 199 26.72 8.80 -34.82
N SER A 200 27.45 7.73 -34.54
CA SER A 200 28.81 7.63 -33.96
C SER A 200 29.09 8.11 -32.53
N ALA A 201 29.45 7.13 -31.69
CA ALA A 201 30.40 7.30 -30.58
C ALA A 201 31.78 7.76 -31.09
N PRO A 202 32.58 8.39 -30.22
CA PRO A 202 33.87 7.78 -29.89
C PRO A 202 34.23 7.80 -28.39
N ALA A 203 34.90 6.72 -28.00
CA ALA A 203 36.03 6.60 -27.07
C ALA A 203 36.16 7.51 -25.83
N HIS A 204 36.25 6.84 -24.68
CA HIS A 204 37.07 7.11 -23.49
C HIS A 204 37.72 8.50 -23.31
N SER A 205 37.39 9.16 -22.21
CA SER A 205 38.37 9.88 -21.38
C SER A 205 37.83 10.01 -19.95
N GLY A 206 38.37 9.19 -19.05
CA GLY A 206 38.20 9.39 -17.62
C GLY A 206 38.98 10.62 -17.20
N SER A 207 38.27 11.70 -16.87
CA SER A 207 38.82 12.82 -16.11
C SER A 207 38.16 12.81 -14.74
N SER A 208 38.98 12.53 -13.72
CA SER A 208 38.56 12.58 -12.32
C SER A 208 38.43 14.04 -11.88
N PRO A 209 37.38 14.43 -11.15
CA PRO A 209 37.09 15.83 -10.78
C PRO A 209 38.04 16.41 -9.71
N PHE A 210 39.07 15.68 -9.29
CA PHE A 210 39.98 16.09 -8.20
C PHE A 210 41.37 16.52 -8.68
N ALA A 211 41.61 16.65 -9.99
CA ALA A 211 42.93 17.01 -10.53
C ALA A 211 43.41 18.44 -10.18
N SER A 212 42.53 19.30 -9.65
CA SER A 212 42.84 20.71 -9.38
C SER A 212 43.34 21.02 -7.96
N LEU A 213 43.60 20.01 -7.12
CA LEU A 213 43.96 20.23 -5.69
C LEU A 213 45.44 20.12 -5.36
N ASN A 214 46.33 19.96 -6.35
CA ASN A 214 47.77 19.96 -6.12
C ASN A 214 48.44 21.11 -6.88
N LYS A 215 48.36 22.32 -6.31
CA LYS A 215 49.41 23.33 -6.47
C LYS A 215 49.37 24.35 -5.34
#